data_AF-A0A7L3H2X6-F1
#
_entry.id   AF-A0A7L3H2X6-F1
#
_cell.length_a   1.000
_cell.length_b   1.000
_cell.length_c   1.000
_cell.angle_alpha   90.00
_cell.angle_beta   90.00
_cell.angle_gamma   90.00
#
_symmetry.space_group_name_H-M   'P 1'
#
loop_
_entity.id
_entity.type
_entity.pdbx_description
1 polymer ?
#
loop_
_entity_poly.entity_id
_entity_poly.type
_entity_poly.pdbx_seq_one_letter_code
_entity_poly.pdbx_strand_id
1 'polypeptide(L)'
;QPVSEELQNGEGFGYIVMFRPLGSTTWTKAVVASVESSKYIYRNESITPLSPFEVKVGVYNNEGEGTLSSVSIVYSGEDEPRMAPAGAAALSVSAAAVEVSWLPIPWNRHTGRVLGYEVRGW
;
A
#
# COMPACT_ATOMS: atom_id res chain seq x y z
N GLN A 1 13.24 3.24 -1.81
CA GLN A 1 14.50 2.97 -2.54
C GLN A 1 15.50 2.40 -1.53
N PRO A 2 16.27 1.35 -1.87
CA PRO A 2 17.27 0.76 -0.96
C PRO A 2 18.38 1.75 -0.59
N VAL A 3 19.01 1.53 0.56
CA VAL A 3 20.17 2.30 1.04
C VAL A 3 21.43 1.89 0.28
N SER A 4 22.26 2.86 -0.13
CA SER A 4 23.50 2.60 -0.87
C SER A 4 24.52 1.83 -0.03
N GLU A 5 25.38 1.04 -0.67
CA GLU A 5 26.40 0.19 -0.02
C GLU A 5 27.32 0.97 0.93
N GLU A 6 27.72 2.17 0.51
CA GLU A 6 28.56 3.10 1.30
C GLU A 6 27.92 3.48 2.66
N LEU A 7 26.59 3.42 2.77
CA LEU A 7 25.84 3.78 3.96
C LEU A 7 25.43 2.58 4.83
N GLN A 8 25.79 1.36 4.41
CA GLN A 8 25.43 0.12 5.14
C GLN A 8 26.35 -0.13 6.34
N ASN A 9 27.56 0.44 6.32
CA ASN A 9 28.50 0.48 7.44
C ASN A 9 28.82 -0.89 8.08
N GLY A 10 28.66 -2.00 7.35
CA GLY A 10 28.97 -3.35 7.84
C GLY A 10 28.19 -4.46 7.15
N GLU A 11 28.62 -5.69 7.41
CA GLU A 11 27.92 -6.90 6.94
C GLU A 11 26.62 -7.14 7.71
N GLY A 12 25.73 -7.96 7.14
CA GLY A 12 24.45 -8.29 7.77
C GLY A 12 23.44 -7.15 7.75
N PHE A 13 23.60 -6.19 6.83
CA PHE A 13 22.70 -5.04 6.72
C PHE A 13 21.26 -5.46 6.39
N GLY A 14 20.31 -4.83 7.07
CA GLY A 14 18.89 -4.96 6.79
C GLY A 14 18.07 -3.83 7.39
N TYR A 15 16.75 -3.98 7.32
CA TYR A 15 15.80 -2.98 7.80
C TYR A 15 14.99 -3.50 8.97
N ILE A 16 14.61 -2.58 9.87
CA ILE A 16 13.65 -2.84 10.94
C ILE A 16 12.41 -2.02 10.64
N VAL A 17 11.31 -2.68 10.30
CA VAL A 17 10.02 -2.01 10.09
C VAL A 17 9.28 -2.00 11.41
N MET A 18 8.92 -0.81 11.89
CA MET A 18 8.14 -0.64 13.11
C MET A 18 6.80 0.00 12.75
N PHE A 19 5.69 -0.60 13.20
CA PHE A 19 4.37 -0.07 12.94
C PHE A 19 3.41 -0.31 14.12
N ARG A 20 2.41 0.56 14.25
CA ARG A 20 1.32 0.41 15.23
C ARG A 20 0.05 1.13 14.75
N PRO A 21 -1.15 0.72 15.20
CA PRO A 21 -2.36 1.50 14.97
C PRO A 21 -2.19 2.92 15.52
N LEU A 22 -2.68 3.93 14.81
CA LEU A 22 -2.61 5.33 15.24
C LEU A 22 -3.23 5.49 16.64
N GLY A 23 -2.47 6.08 17.57
CA GLY A 23 -2.90 6.28 18.97
C GLY A 23 -2.67 5.08 19.90
N SER A 24 -2.17 3.95 19.38
CA SER A 24 -1.69 2.85 20.21
C SER A 24 -0.31 3.17 20.80
N THR A 25 0.06 2.50 21.89
CA THR A 25 1.36 2.66 22.54
C THR A 25 2.38 1.62 22.07
N THR A 26 1.92 0.42 21.69
CA THR A 26 2.77 -0.74 21.46
C THR A 26 3.21 -0.84 20.00
N TRP A 27 4.52 -0.83 19.76
CA TRP A 27 5.10 -1.01 18.44
C TRP A 27 5.25 -2.49 18.10
N THR A 28 4.78 -2.89 16.93
CA THR A 28 5.17 -4.16 16.32
C THR A 28 6.49 -3.93 15.57
N LYS A 29 7.47 -4.80 15.78
CA LYS A 29 8.77 -4.77 15.08
C LYS A 29 8.87 -5.97 14.13
N ALA A 30 9.33 -5.73 12.91
CA ALA A 30 9.63 -6.78 11.93
C ALA A 30 11.02 -6.56 11.33
N VAL A 31 11.81 -7.63 11.25
CA VAL A 31 13.15 -7.62 10.67
C VAL A 31 13.06 -8.02 9.20
N VAL A 32 13.68 -7.22 8.34
CA VAL A 32 13.76 -7.45 6.90
C VAL A 32 15.25 -7.59 6.54
N ALA A 33 15.73 -8.83 6.60
CA ALA A 33 17.12 -9.21 6.37
C ALA A 33 17.47 -9.27 4.87
N SER A 34 17.33 -8.14 4.18
CA SER A 34 17.70 -8.02 2.77
C SER A 34 18.00 -6.56 2.43
N VAL A 35 19.24 -6.31 2.01
CA VAL A 35 19.76 -5.00 1.60
C VAL A 35 18.92 -4.35 0.49
N GLU A 36 18.53 -5.14 -0.50
CA GLU A 36 17.77 -4.69 -1.67
C GLU A 36 16.27 -4.49 -1.39
N SER A 37 15.81 -4.84 -0.17
CA SER A 37 14.39 -4.74 0.13
C SER A 37 13.94 -3.29 0.17
N SER A 38 12.82 -3.03 -0.51
CA SER A 38 12.15 -1.73 -0.53
C SER A 38 10.68 -1.81 -0.14
N LYS A 39 10.20 -3.01 0.24
CA LYS A 39 8.79 -3.27 0.53
C LYS A 39 8.66 -4.32 1.64
N TYR A 40 7.73 -4.06 2.56
CA TYR A 40 7.27 -5.00 3.57
C TYR A 40 5.74 -5.05 3.57
N ILE A 41 5.16 -6.24 3.69
CA ILE A 41 3.71 -6.43 3.73
C ILE A 41 3.36 -7.18 5.02
N TYR A 42 2.57 -6.53 5.87
CA TYR A 42 1.97 -7.17 7.04
C TYR A 42 0.55 -7.63 6.71
N ARG A 43 0.23 -8.89 6.99
CA ARG A 43 -1.11 -9.46 6.79
C ARG A 43 -1.68 -9.89 8.13
N ASN A 44 -2.85 -9.35 8.47
CA ASN A 44 -3.61 -9.72 9.65
C ASN A 44 -5.10 -9.48 9.36
N GLU A 45 -5.89 -10.54 9.41
CA GLU A 45 -7.31 -10.55 9.07
C GLU A 45 -8.16 -9.67 10.02
N SER A 46 -7.63 -9.34 11.19
CA SER A 46 -8.30 -8.46 12.17
C SER A 46 -8.10 -6.97 11.88
N ILE A 47 -7.28 -6.60 10.88
CA ILE A 47 -7.07 -5.20 10.51
C ILE A 47 -8.25 -4.71 9.68
N THR A 48 -8.96 -3.72 10.19
CA THR A 48 -10.02 -3.03 9.44
C THR A 48 -9.43 -2.28 8.22
N PRO A 49 -10.09 -2.32 7.05
CA PRO A 49 -9.67 -1.56 5.87
C PRO A 49 -9.54 -0.05 6.14
N LEU A 50 -8.60 0.60 5.46
CA LEU A 50 -8.33 2.05 5.56
C LEU A 50 -8.09 2.54 7.00
N SER A 51 -7.53 1.70 7.85
CA SER A 51 -7.14 2.08 9.21
C SER A 51 -5.77 2.76 9.20
N PRO A 52 -5.60 3.89 9.90
CA PRO A 52 -4.31 4.58 9.97
C PRO A 52 -3.32 3.87 10.90
N PHE A 53 -2.08 3.76 10.45
CA PHE A 53 -0.94 3.24 11.20
C PHE A 53 0.18 4.26 11.24
N GLU A 54 0.80 4.41 12.40
CA GLU A 54 2.11 5.07 12.52
C GLU A 54 3.19 4.06 12.13
N VAL A 55 4.10 4.47 11.24
CA VAL A 55 5.19 3.64 10.72
C VAL A 55 6.50 4.40 10.79
N LYS A 56 7.56 3.71 11.17
CA LYS A 56 8.95 4.17 11.04
C LYS A 56 9.84 3.01 10.63
N VAL A 57 10.92 3.30 9.91
CA VAL A 57 11.86 2.30 9.42
C VAL A 57 13.24 2.62 9.95
N GLY A 58 13.90 1.61 10.53
CA GLY A 58 15.29 1.64 10.93
C GLY A 58 16.16 0.80 10.02
N VAL A 59 17.46 0.93 10.23
CA VAL A 59 18.48 0.04 9.67
C VAL A 59 19.17 -0.72 10.78
N TYR A 60 19.75 -1.87 10.46
CA TYR A 60 20.64 -2.60 11.35
C TYR A 60 21.72 -3.30 10.53
N ASN A 61 22.82 -3.66 11.17
CA ASN A 61 23.86 -4.54 10.65
C ASN A 61 24.45 -5.36 11.81
N ASN A 62 25.54 -6.10 11.58
CA ASN A 62 26.18 -6.90 12.63
C ASN A 62 26.77 -6.07 13.79
N GLU A 63 26.99 -4.77 13.59
CA GLU A 63 27.45 -3.85 14.64
C GLU A 63 26.29 -3.33 15.51
N GLY A 64 25.04 -3.51 15.07
CA GLY A 64 23.84 -3.21 15.85
C GLY A 64 22.73 -2.47 15.10
N GLU A 65 21.83 -1.86 15.86
CA GLU A 65 20.74 -1.02 15.33
C GLU A 65 21.26 0.39 15.02
N GLY A 66 20.92 0.90 13.83
CA GLY A 66 21.24 2.25 13.39
C GLY A 66 20.06 3.22 13.57
N THR A 67 20.12 4.33 12.81
CA THR A 67 19.15 5.41 12.91
C THR A 67 17.74 4.99 12.46
N LEU A 68 16.72 5.50 13.17
CA LEU A 68 15.31 5.39 12.79
C LEU A 68 14.87 6.60 11.94
N SER A 69 13.99 6.36 10.97
CA SER A 69 13.29 7.43 10.25
C SER A 69 12.34 8.20 11.16
N SER A 70 11.86 9.35 10.66
CA SER A 70 10.67 10.00 11.22
C SER A 70 9.45 9.07 11.12
N VAL A 71 8.48 9.30 12.01
CA VAL A 71 7.18 8.61 11.97
C VAL A 71 6.34 9.17 10.83
N SER A 72 5.76 8.29 10.02
CA SER A 72 4.81 8.62 8.96
C SER A 72 3.48 7.89 9.18
N ILE A 73 2.38 8.45 8.68
CA ILE A 73 1.06 7.80 8.71
C ILE A 73 0.84 7.09 7.38
N VAL A 74 0.51 5.80 7.44
CA VAL A 74 0.07 5.00 6.27
C VAL A 74 -1.28 4.36 6.58
N TYR A 75 -2.01 3.95 5.56
CA TYR A 75 -3.31 3.30 5.71
C TYR A 75 -3.21 1.82 5.36
N SER A 76 -3.94 0.97 6.08
CA SER A 76 -4.11 -0.43 5.70
C SER A 76 -4.77 -0.56 4.33
N GLY A 77 -4.56 -1.72 3.68
CA GLY A 77 -5.18 -2.01 2.40
C GLY A 77 -6.71 -1.94 2.44
N GLU A 78 -7.31 -1.79 1.28
CA GLU A 78 -8.76 -1.89 1.08
C GLU A 78 -9.10 -3.12 0.24
N ASP A 79 -10.28 -3.68 0.47
CA ASP A 79 -10.81 -4.75 -0.37
C ASP A 79 -11.07 -4.20 -1.78
N GLU A 80 -10.78 -5.02 -2.79
CA GLU A 80 -11.06 -4.70 -4.18
C GLU A 80 -12.56 -4.42 -4.40
N PRO A 81 -12.92 -3.51 -5.33
CA PRO A 81 -14.30 -3.33 -5.72
C PRO A 81 -14.91 -4.65 -6.19
N ARG A 82 -15.90 -5.16 -5.45
CA ARG A 82 -16.46 -6.51 -5.71
C ARG A 82 -17.55 -6.53 -6.79
N MET A 83 -17.87 -5.38 -7.38
CA MET A 83 -18.96 -5.24 -8.34
C MET A 83 -18.48 -4.56 -9.62
N ALA A 84 -18.93 -5.07 -10.76
CA ALA A 84 -18.75 -4.42 -12.05
C ALA A 84 -19.78 -3.28 -12.25
N PRO A 85 -19.45 -2.23 -13.00
CA PRO A 85 -20.42 -1.22 -13.41
C PRO A 85 -21.55 -1.85 -14.24
N ALA A 86 -22.79 -1.48 -13.95
CA ALA A 86 -23.94 -1.95 -14.71
C ALA A 86 -24.24 -1.00 -15.89
N GLY A 87 -24.97 -1.50 -16.90
CA GLY A 87 -25.44 -0.65 -18.01
C GLY A 87 -24.31 -0.08 -18.87
N ALA A 88 -23.19 -0.80 -19.00
CA ALA A 88 -22.11 -0.40 -19.88
C ALA A 88 -22.61 -0.33 -21.34
N ALA A 89 -22.45 0.82 -21.98
CA ALA A 89 -22.84 1.06 -23.35
C ALA A 89 -21.72 1.81 -24.08
N ALA A 90 -21.63 1.57 -25.39
CA ALA A 90 -20.68 2.24 -26.28
C ALA A 90 -21.44 2.77 -27.50
N LEU A 91 -21.24 4.05 -27.81
CA LEU A 91 -21.85 4.71 -28.96
C LEU A 91 -20.77 5.27 -29.88
N SER A 92 -20.80 4.93 -31.17
CA SER A 92 -19.92 5.54 -32.16
C SER A 92 -20.37 6.98 -32.40
N VAL A 93 -19.52 7.94 -32.06
CA VAL A 93 -19.78 9.38 -32.27
C VAL A 93 -19.21 9.86 -33.59
N SER A 94 -18.11 9.24 -34.05
CA SER A 94 -17.53 9.45 -35.38
C SER A 94 -16.78 8.20 -35.86
N ALA A 95 -16.15 8.27 -37.03
CA ALA A 95 -15.29 7.21 -37.53
C ALA A 95 -14.05 6.93 -36.66
N ALA A 96 -13.71 7.83 -35.72
CA ALA A 96 -12.53 7.72 -34.86
C ALA A 96 -12.83 7.97 -33.37
N ALA A 97 -14.10 8.07 -32.97
CA ALA A 97 -14.47 8.36 -31.59
C ALA A 97 -15.66 7.51 -31.15
N VAL A 98 -15.53 6.96 -29.94
CA VAL A 98 -16.57 6.20 -29.25
C VAL A 98 -16.79 6.82 -27.88
N GLU A 99 -18.05 7.03 -27.53
CA GLU A 99 -18.48 7.41 -26.18
C GLU A 99 -18.83 6.15 -25.41
N VAL A 100 -18.25 5.99 -24.22
CA VAL A 100 -18.51 4.85 -23.33
C VAL A 100 -19.17 5.38 -22.06
N SER A 101 -20.29 4.79 -21.65
CA SER A 101 -21.04 5.17 -20.46
C SER A 101 -21.44 3.95 -19.64
N TRP A 102 -21.65 4.14 -18.33
CA TRP A 102 -22.08 3.11 -17.39
C TRP A 102 -22.77 3.75 -16.17
N LEU A 103 -23.50 2.93 -15.41
CA LEU A 103 -24.07 3.32 -14.13
C LEU A 103 -22.99 3.30 -13.03
N PRO A 104 -22.97 4.30 -12.14
CA PRO A 104 -22.03 4.32 -11.03
C PRO A 104 -22.30 3.15 -10.07
N ILE A 105 -21.24 2.55 -9.53
CA ILE A 105 -21.37 1.52 -8.51
C ILE A 105 -21.77 2.20 -7.18
N PRO A 106 -22.89 1.81 -6.55
CA PRO A 106 -23.29 2.36 -5.26
C PRO A 106 -22.25 2.01 -4.20
N TRP A 107 -21.70 3.03 -3.55
CA TRP A 107 -20.76 2.82 -2.45
C TRP A 107 -21.46 2.23 -1.23
N ASN A 108 -20.98 1.09 -0.76
CA ASN A 108 -21.23 0.58 0.57
C ASN A 108 -20.01 -0.18 1.12
N ARG A 109 -20.04 -0.55 2.40
CA ARG A 109 -18.91 -1.24 3.06
C ARG A 109 -18.57 -2.59 2.43
N HIS A 110 -19.49 -3.23 1.72
CA HIS A 110 -19.29 -4.52 1.07
C HIS A 110 -18.77 -4.39 -0.37
N THR A 111 -19.00 -3.24 -1.03
CA THR A 111 -18.58 -3.04 -2.41
C THR A 111 -17.13 -2.65 -2.55
N GLY A 112 -16.45 -2.21 -1.49
CA GLY A 112 -15.12 -1.61 -1.64
C GLY A 112 -15.20 -0.22 -2.28
N ARG A 113 -14.17 0.61 -2.09
CA ARG A 113 -14.23 2.03 -2.44
C ARG A 113 -13.88 2.18 -3.90
N VAL A 114 -14.78 2.79 -4.66
CA VAL A 114 -14.54 3.05 -6.07
C VAL A 114 -13.83 4.39 -6.19
N LEU A 115 -12.50 4.34 -6.35
CA LEU A 115 -11.66 5.53 -6.57
C LEU A 115 -11.71 6.03 -8.02
N GLY A 116 -12.07 5.16 -8.95
CA GLY A 116 -12.16 5.44 -10.37
C GLY A 116 -12.58 4.21 -11.17
N TYR A 117 -12.68 4.39 -12.49
CA TYR A 117 -12.97 3.33 -13.45
C TYR A 117 -11.84 3.25 -14.47
N GLU A 118 -11.49 2.03 -14.88
CA GLU A 118 -10.52 1.79 -15.94
C GLU A 118 -11.26 1.33 -17.21
N VAL A 119 -11.12 2.05 -18.33
CA VAL A 119 -11.72 1.71 -19.62
C VAL A 119 -10.66 1.11 -20.52
N ARG A 120 -10.88 -0.12 -21.00
CA ARG A 120 -9.97 -0.84 -21.91
C ARG A 120 -10.66 -1.08 -23.25
N GLY A 121 -9.99 -0.74 -24.35
CA GLY A 121 -10.40 -1.05 -25.73
C GLY A 121 -9.28 -1.78 -26.46
N TRP A 122 -9.63 -2.62 -27.45
CA TRP A 122 -8.72 -3.40 -28.27
C TRP A 122 -9.09 -3.30 -29.75
#